data_AF-A0A1I7UJN3-F1
#
_entry.id   AF-A0A1I7UJN3-F1
#
_cell.length_a   1.000
_cell.length_b   1.000
_cell.length_c   1.000
_cell.angle_alpha   90.00
_cell.angle_beta   90.00
_cell.angle_gamma   90.00
#
_symmetry.space_group_name_H-M   'P 1'
#
loop_
_entity.id
_entity.type
_entity.pdbx_description
1 polymer ?
#
loop_
_entity_poly.entity_id
_entity_poly.type
_entity_poly.pdbx_seq_one_letter_code
_entity_poly.pdbx_strand_id
1 'polypeptide(L)'
;MFLFLFSILAMAEATRFMVIVPESPKEVLENHLKMFQDAIIEGNKEILRTMIPSDEPEDRLDKLIQAHRSIKMEVEEASDSGEYIRGIVYYSKGKAEKVKVNVVIQKDPISQSGYKFVSIIHGGPKRQRNFPTCLIGFIWCYLYLIDIMPGSLDELFG
;
A
#
# COMPACT_ATOMS: atom_id res chain seq x y z
N MET A 1 8.87 40.56 -46.01
CA MET A 1 8.51 39.17 -46.39
C MET A 1 9.16 38.27 -45.36
N PHE A 2 8.34 37.63 -44.50
CA PHE A 2 8.66 36.55 -43.54
C PHE A 2 9.62 36.93 -42.38
N LEU A 3 9.22 37.13 -41.11
CA LEU A 3 8.51 36.26 -40.14
C LEU A 3 8.94 34.79 -40.21
N PHE A 4 9.12 34.16 -39.04
CA PHE A 4 9.78 32.86 -38.74
C PHE A 4 11.30 33.02 -38.52
N LEU A 5 11.84 32.99 -37.29
CA LEU A 5 11.92 31.81 -36.44
C LEU A 5 12.13 32.20 -34.96
N PHE A 6 11.04 32.56 -34.27
CA PHE A 6 10.93 32.41 -32.81
C PHE A 6 10.19 31.08 -32.57
N SER A 7 10.88 29.93 -32.59
CA SER A 7 10.33 28.61 -32.20
C SER A 7 11.40 27.52 -32.19
N ILE A 8 12.34 27.59 -31.25
CA ILE A 8 12.98 26.38 -30.71
C ILE A 8 12.80 26.50 -29.19
N LEU A 9 11.60 26.16 -28.69
CA LEU A 9 11.35 24.84 -28.08
C LEU A 9 12.35 24.64 -26.93
N ALA A 10 12.22 25.29 -25.77
CA ALA A 10 11.18 25.07 -24.77
C ALA A 10 10.88 23.57 -24.52
N MET A 11 11.91 22.73 -24.51
CA MET A 11 11.89 21.38 -23.95
C MET A 11 13.26 21.13 -23.29
N ALA A 12 13.62 21.92 -22.28
CA ALA A 12 14.61 21.45 -21.32
C ALA A 12 13.85 20.50 -20.39
N GLU A 13 13.84 19.22 -20.80
CA GLU A 13 13.39 18.09 -20.03
C GLU A 13 13.81 18.27 -18.57
N ALA A 14 12.83 18.32 -17.69
CA ALA A 14 13.03 18.09 -16.28
C ALA A 14 13.46 16.64 -16.09
N THR A 15 14.73 16.34 -16.43
CA THR A 15 15.46 15.23 -15.84
C THR A 15 15.60 15.57 -14.37
N ARG A 16 14.54 15.28 -13.60
CA ARG A 16 14.68 14.97 -12.18
C ARG A 16 15.50 13.69 -12.12
N PHE A 17 16.81 13.88 -12.20
CA PHE A 17 17.79 12.93 -11.73
C PHE A 17 17.53 12.81 -10.22
N MET A 18 16.60 11.91 -9.86
CA MET A 18 16.47 11.45 -8.48
C MET A 18 17.82 10.86 -8.13
N VAL A 19 18.54 11.53 -7.25
CA VAL A 19 19.69 10.98 -6.54
C VAL A 19 19.20 9.67 -5.94
N ILE A 20 19.66 8.54 -6.49
CA ILE A 20 19.42 7.22 -5.89
C ILE A 20 20.34 7.16 -4.66
N VAL A 21 19.88 7.77 -3.57
CA VAL A 21 20.29 7.32 -2.24
C VAL A 21 19.86 5.86 -2.17
N PRO A 22 20.71 4.92 -1.72
CA PRO A 22 20.25 3.56 -1.50
C PRO A 22 19.16 3.61 -0.43
N GLU A 23 17.90 3.61 -0.87
CA GLU A 23 16.75 3.61 0.02
C GLU A 23 16.85 2.35 0.87
N SER A 24 16.88 2.53 2.18
CA SER A 24 16.83 1.40 3.10
C SER A 24 15.53 0.61 2.86
N PRO A 25 15.50 -0.72 3.14
CA PRO A 25 14.27 -1.50 2.97
C PRO A 25 13.08 -0.92 3.73
N LYS A 26 13.35 -0.19 4.82
CA LYS A 26 12.37 0.54 5.61
C LYS A 26 11.81 1.74 4.84
N GLU A 27 12.66 2.60 4.27
CA GLU A 27 12.23 3.75 3.48
C GLU A 27 11.44 3.33 2.24
N VAL A 28 11.85 2.25 1.56
CA VAL A 28 11.10 1.69 0.43
C VAL A 28 9.69 1.26 0.85
N LEU A 29 9.58 0.54 1.97
CA LEU A 29 8.27 0.12 2.48
C LEU A 29 7.43 1.31 2.95
N GLU A 30 8.02 2.29 3.64
CA GLU A 30 7.33 3.52 4.05
C GLU A 30 6.79 4.30 2.84
N ASN A 31 7.59 4.46 1.79
CA ASN A 31 7.17 5.13 0.56
C ASN A 31 6.05 4.37 -0.14
N HIS A 32 6.16 3.04 -0.27
CA HIS A 32 5.10 2.21 -0.84
C HIS A 32 3.78 2.34 -0.06
N LEU A 33 3.82 2.24 1.27
CA LEU A 33 2.63 2.39 2.12
C LEU A 33 2.04 3.80 2.06
N LYS A 34 2.88 4.83 1.97
CA LYS A 34 2.43 6.21 1.80
C LYS A 34 1.68 6.38 0.49
N MET A 35 2.24 5.93 -0.63
CA MET A 35 1.58 6.02 -1.94
C MET A 35 0.25 5.26 -1.96
N PHE A 36 0.20 4.09 -1.32
CA PHE A 36 -1.02 3.32 -1.18
C PHE A 36 -2.08 4.07 -0.35
N GLN A 37 -1.68 4.68 0.77
CA GLN A 37 -2.58 5.47 1.61
C GLN A 37 -3.10 6.72 0.88
N ASP A 38 -2.24 7.41 0.15
CA ASP A 38 -2.61 8.57 -0.66
C ASP A 38 -3.65 8.16 -1.72
N ALA A 39 -3.41 7.05 -2.43
CA ALA A 39 -4.35 6.52 -3.42
C ALA A 39 -5.70 6.12 -2.79
N ILE A 40 -5.73 5.59 -1.56
CA ILE A 40 -6.98 5.34 -0.83
C ILE A 40 -7.70 6.65 -0.50
N ILE A 41 -6.99 7.64 0.03
CA ILE A 41 -7.60 8.92 0.45
C ILE A 41 -8.23 9.64 -0.74
N GLU A 42 -7.55 9.61 -1.88
CA GLU A 42 -7.97 10.15 -3.18
C GLU A 42 -9.03 9.29 -3.88
N GLY A 43 -9.18 8.01 -3.49
CA GLY A 43 -10.05 7.05 -4.17
C GLY A 43 -9.52 6.63 -5.56
N ASN A 44 -8.21 6.72 -5.79
CA ASN A 44 -7.58 6.43 -7.08
C ASN A 44 -7.45 4.92 -7.32
N LYS A 45 -8.52 4.32 -7.84
CA LYS A 45 -8.59 2.88 -8.14
C LYS A 45 -7.55 2.42 -9.17
N GLU A 46 -7.13 3.29 -10.08
CA GLU A 46 -6.14 2.95 -11.12
C GLU A 46 -4.78 2.66 -10.48
N ILE A 47 -4.32 3.56 -9.59
CA ILE A 47 -3.09 3.35 -8.83
C ILE A 47 -3.20 2.11 -7.94
N LEU A 48 -4.31 1.97 -7.20
CA LEU A 48 -4.50 0.83 -6.30
C LEU A 48 -4.39 -0.52 -7.01
N ARG A 49 -4.94 -0.64 -8.23
CA ARG A 49 -4.84 -1.87 -9.05
C ARG A 49 -3.40 -2.25 -9.41
N THR A 50 -2.49 -1.28 -9.51
CA THR A 50 -1.08 -1.55 -9.79
C THR A 50 -0.30 -2.00 -8.55
N MET A 51 -0.81 -1.68 -7.37
CA MET A 51 -0.15 -1.95 -6.09
C MET A 51 -0.63 -3.23 -5.43
N ILE A 52 -1.78 -3.78 -5.82
CA ILE A 52 -2.32 -5.05 -5.30
C ILE A 52 -2.26 -6.16 -6.36
N PRO A 53 -2.17 -7.44 -5.96
CA PRO A 53 -2.34 -8.57 -6.88
C PRO A 53 -3.71 -8.47 -7.59
N SER A 54 -3.72 -8.57 -8.93
CA SER A 54 -4.86 -8.12 -9.75
C SER A 54 -5.62 -9.26 -10.45
N ASP A 55 -6.84 -9.50 -9.97
CA ASP A 55 -8.04 -10.05 -10.63
C ASP A 55 -9.34 -9.64 -9.89
N GLU A 56 -9.25 -8.61 -9.04
CA GLU A 56 -10.29 -8.26 -8.09
C GLU A 56 -11.40 -7.38 -8.71
N PRO A 57 -12.69 -7.69 -8.49
CA PRO A 57 -13.80 -6.89 -9.00
C PRO A 57 -13.84 -5.48 -8.36
N GLU A 58 -14.39 -4.53 -9.12
CA GLU A 58 -14.35 -3.09 -8.76
C GLU A 58 -15.02 -2.77 -7.42
N ASP A 59 -16.07 -3.50 -7.05
CA ASP A 59 -16.78 -3.33 -5.78
C ASP A 59 -15.89 -3.63 -4.56
N ARG A 60 -14.85 -4.45 -4.72
CA ARG A 60 -13.89 -4.75 -3.65
C ARG A 60 -12.90 -3.63 -3.44
N LEU A 61 -12.49 -2.93 -4.50
CA LEU A 61 -11.68 -1.72 -4.38
C LEU A 61 -12.44 -0.61 -3.65
N ASP A 62 -13.74 -0.46 -3.91
CA ASP A 62 -14.58 0.50 -3.20
C ASP A 62 -14.65 0.20 -1.70
N LYS A 63 -14.84 -1.08 -1.33
CA LYS A 63 -14.82 -1.50 0.08
C LYS A 63 -13.46 -1.27 0.73
N LEU A 64 -12.37 -1.55 0.02
CA LEU A 64 -11.00 -1.30 0.49
C LEU A 64 -10.78 0.19 0.77
N ILE A 65 -11.19 1.06 -0.15
CA ILE A 65 -11.09 2.52 0.01
C ILE A 65 -11.88 2.96 1.25
N GLN A 66 -13.13 2.52 1.38
CA GLN A 66 -14.00 2.90 2.50
C GLN A 66 -13.44 2.44 3.85
N ALA A 67 -13.03 1.17 3.95
CA ALA A 67 -12.52 0.60 5.18
C ALA A 67 -11.17 1.20 5.60
N HIS A 68 -10.31 1.54 4.63
CA HIS A 68 -8.93 1.93 4.90
C HIS A 68 -8.69 3.45 5.03
N ARG A 69 -9.68 4.29 4.68
CA ARG A 69 -9.51 5.76 4.66
C ARG A 69 -9.03 6.38 5.97
N SER A 70 -9.35 5.74 7.11
CA SER A 70 -9.04 6.23 8.46
C SER A 70 -7.87 5.51 9.14
N ILE A 71 -7.25 4.57 8.41
CA ILE A 71 -6.15 3.75 8.94
C ILE A 71 -4.83 4.47 8.71
N LYS A 72 -3.97 4.46 9.73
CA LYS A 72 -2.58 4.87 9.65
C LYS A 72 -1.69 3.64 9.72
N MET A 73 -0.67 3.63 8.87
CA MET A 73 0.33 2.57 8.79
C MET A 73 1.71 3.14 9.13
N GLU A 74 2.43 2.50 10.05
CA GLU A 74 3.76 2.92 10.49
C GLU A 74 4.73 1.73 10.42
N VAL A 75 5.85 1.88 9.71
CA VAL A 75 6.84 0.80 9.58
C VAL A 75 7.71 0.74 10.83
N GLU A 76 7.69 -0.41 11.51
CA GLU A 76 8.57 -0.70 12.63
C GLU A 76 9.94 -1.12 12.10
N GLU A 77 9.96 -2.21 11.34
CA GLU A 77 11.16 -2.84 10.78
C GLU A 77 10.89 -3.32 9.35
N ALA A 78 11.95 -3.43 8.56
CA ALA A 78 11.92 -4.01 7.24
C ALA A 78 13.26 -4.68 6.89
N SER A 79 13.19 -5.73 6.08
CA SER A 79 14.33 -6.49 5.59
C SER A 79 14.14 -6.78 4.11
N ASP A 80 15.24 -6.70 3.36
CA ASP A 80 15.27 -7.05 1.94
C ASP A 80 15.87 -8.45 1.76
N SER A 81 15.16 -9.28 1.01
CA SER A 81 15.58 -10.63 0.63
C SER A 81 15.99 -10.72 -0.85
N GLY A 82 16.16 -9.58 -1.52
CA GLY A 82 16.50 -9.41 -2.93
C GLY A 82 15.26 -9.30 -3.82
N GLU A 83 14.38 -10.29 -3.72
CA GLU A 83 13.13 -10.35 -4.49
C GLU A 83 11.95 -9.70 -3.75
N TYR A 84 11.95 -9.77 -2.42
CA TYR A 84 10.88 -9.26 -1.56
C TYR A 84 11.42 -8.37 -0.45
N ILE A 85 10.66 -7.34 -0.12
CA ILE A 85 10.81 -6.59 1.13
C ILE A 85 9.73 -7.11 2.10
N ARG A 86 10.19 -7.54 3.28
CA ARG A 86 9.33 -7.99 4.37
C ARG A 86 9.45 -6.98 5.49
N GLY A 87 8.33 -6.49 6.01
CA GLY A 87 8.35 -5.58 7.13
C GLY A 87 7.24 -5.81 8.13
N ILE A 88 7.46 -5.29 9.33
CA ILE A 88 6.47 -5.21 10.37
C ILE A 88 5.91 -3.79 10.38
N VAL A 89 4.59 -3.69 10.31
CA VAL A 89 3.84 -2.45 10.17
C VAL A 89 2.78 -2.40 11.25
N TYR A 90 2.68 -1.28 11.94
CA TYR A 90 1.59 -1.00 12.85
C TYR A 90 0.44 -0.36 12.10
N TYR A 91 -0.74 -0.97 12.20
CA TYR A 91 -2.00 -0.46 11.70
C TYR A 91 -2.75 0.16 12.88
N SER A 92 -3.30 1.36 12.70
CA SER A 92 -4.09 2.02 13.74
C SER A 92 -5.23 2.83 13.15
N LYS A 93 -6.37 2.83 13.84
CA LYS A 93 -7.54 3.63 13.47
C LYS A 93 -7.84 4.62 14.60
N GLY A 94 -7.70 5.91 14.35
CA GLY A 94 -7.93 6.95 15.36
C GLY A 94 -7.01 6.80 16.60
N LYS A 95 -7.61 6.66 17.78
CA LYS A 95 -6.92 6.45 19.07
C LYS A 95 -6.88 4.99 19.52
N ALA A 96 -7.33 4.07 18.66
CA ALA A 96 -7.38 2.65 18.99
C ALA A 96 -5.98 2.03 19.16
N GLU A 97 -5.96 0.85 19.77
CA GLU A 97 -4.73 0.05 19.93
C GLU A 97 -4.11 -0.29 18.57
N LYS A 98 -2.78 -0.20 18.51
CA LYS A 98 -2.02 -0.51 17.29
C LYS A 98 -1.99 -2.03 17.07
N VAL A 99 -2.31 -2.45 15.86
CA VAL A 99 -2.23 -3.84 15.43
C VAL A 99 -0.93 -4.06 14.66
N LYS A 100 -0.13 -5.02 15.09
CA LYS A 100 1.10 -5.41 14.40
C LYS A 100 0.78 -6.32 13.22
N VAL A 101 1.29 -6.00 12.04
CA VAL A 101 1.03 -6.70 10.78
C VAL A 101 2.34 -6.93 10.04
N ASN A 102 2.57 -8.14 9.57
CA ASN A 102 3.63 -8.48 8.64
C ASN A 102 3.17 -8.17 7.22
N VAL A 103 3.89 -7.29 6.54
CA VAL A 103 3.64 -6.89 5.16
C VAL A 103 4.78 -7.40 4.28
N VAL A 104 4.43 -7.94 3.12
CA VAL A 104 5.39 -8.37 2.11
C VAL A 104 5.06 -7.68 0.80
N ILE A 105 6.06 -7.00 0.24
CA ILE A 105 5.99 -6.38 -1.08
C ILE A 105 7.06 -6.97 -1.99
N GLN A 106 6.78 -7.00 -3.29
CA GLN A 106 7.67 -7.50 -4.34
C GLN A 106 7.84 -6.43 -5.40
N LYS A 107 9.02 -6.38 -6.02
CA LYS A 107 9.27 -5.48 -7.15
C LYS A 107 8.26 -5.73 -8.26
N ASP A 108 7.65 -4.67 -8.75
CA ASP A 108 6.73 -4.71 -9.88
C ASP A 108 6.92 -3.43 -10.72
N PRO A 109 7.37 -3.55 -11.99
CA PRO A 109 7.63 -2.39 -12.84
C PRO A 109 6.35 -1.65 -13.28
N ILE A 110 5.18 -2.25 -13.10
CA ILE A 110 3.88 -1.64 -13.44
C ILE A 110 3.41 -0.73 -12.31
N SER A 111 3.79 -1.04 -11.07
CA SER A 111 3.44 -0.22 -9.91
C SER A 111 4.17 1.10 -9.92
N GLN A 112 3.46 2.18 -9.62
CA GLN A 112 4.04 3.51 -9.52
C GLN A 112 5.11 3.62 -8.43
N SER A 113 5.01 2.82 -7.36
CA SER A 113 6.04 2.76 -6.32
C SER A 113 7.22 1.85 -6.70
N GLY A 114 7.14 1.14 -7.83
CA GLY A 114 8.05 0.05 -8.20
C GLY A 114 7.82 -1.27 -7.44
N TYR A 115 6.76 -1.36 -6.62
CA TYR A 115 6.45 -2.53 -5.80
C TYR A 115 4.94 -2.79 -5.72
N LYS A 116 4.55 -4.06 -5.56
CA LYS A 116 3.19 -4.48 -5.23
C LYS A 116 3.14 -5.28 -3.94
N PHE A 117 2.00 -5.31 -3.28
CA PHE A 117 1.75 -6.23 -2.19
C PHE A 117 1.71 -7.67 -2.66
N VAL A 118 2.22 -8.57 -1.83
CA VAL A 118 2.13 -10.02 -2.01
C VAL A 118 1.30 -10.65 -0.90
N SER A 119 1.54 -10.23 0.35
CA SER A 119 0.82 -10.76 1.51
C SER A 119 0.82 -9.78 2.66
N ILE A 120 -0.26 -9.83 3.45
CA ILE A 120 -0.43 -9.05 4.68
C ILE A 120 -0.98 -10.00 5.75
N ILE A 121 -0.28 -10.17 6.87
CA ILE A 121 -0.58 -11.20 7.89
C ILE A 121 -0.45 -10.59 9.29
N HIS A 122 -1.42 -10.82 10.18
CA HIS A 122 -1.35 -10.36 11.58
C HIS A 122 -0.12 -10.92 12.31
N GLY A 123 0.64 -10.05 13.01
CA GLY A 123 1.93 -10.36 13.65
C GLY A 123 1.86 -10.83 15.10
N GLY A 124 0.70 -11.28 15.58
CA GLY A 124 0.52 -11.79 16.95
C GLY A 124 1.13 -13.18 17.17
N PRO A 125 1.37 -13.59 18.44
CA PRO A 125 1.81 -14.95 18.76
C PRO A 125 0.80 -15.94 18.17
N LYS A 126 1.32 -16.95 17.45
CA LYS A 126 0.58 -18.01 16.75
C LYS A 126 -0.59 -18.58 17.57
N ARG A 127 -1.75 -17.92 17.57
CA ARG A 127 -3.02 -18.64 17.64
C ARG A 127 -3.25 -19.12 16.22
N GLN A 128 -2.76 -20.34 15.96
CA GLN A 128 -3.22 -21.17 14.83
C GLN A 128 -4.74 -21.33 14.96
N ARG A 129 -5.50 -20.32 14.55
CA ARG A 129 -6.78 -20.58 13.93
C ARG A 129 -6.43 -20.82 12.48
N ASN A 130 -6.65 -22.05 12.02
CA ASN A 130 -6.57 -22.40 10.60
C ASN A 130 -7.66 -21.61 9.88
N PHE A 131 -7.36 -20.36 9.55
CA PHE A 131 -8.16 -19.61 8.60
C PHE A 131 -7.84 -20.21 7.22
N PRO A 132 -8.86 -20.47 6.38
CA PRO A 132 -8.64 -20.85 5.01
C PRO A 132 -7.93 -19.68 4.33
N THR A 133 -6.61 -19.78 4.28
CA THR A 133 -5.67 -18.80 3.77
C THR A 133 -6.09 -18.36 2.37
N CYS A 134 -6.47 -17.09 2.23
CA CYS A 134 -6.37 -16.26 1.03
C CYS A 134 -6.64 -16.91 -0.34
N LEU A 135 -7.56 -17.87 -0.42
CA LEU A 135 -7.96 -18.55 -1.66
C LEU A 135 -8.96 -17.73 -2.49
N ILE A 136 -9.54 -16.67 -1.92
CA ILE A 136 -10.66 -15.89 -2.49
C ILE A 136 -10.25 -14.48 -2.96
N GLY A 137 -9.01 -14.05 -2.66
CA GLY A 137 -8.47 -12.75 -3.09
C GLY A 137 -7.70 -12.01 -2.01
N PHE A 138 -6.75 -11.16 -2.44
CA PHE A 138 -5.90 -10.33 -1.58
C PHE A 138 -6.73 -9.30 -0.81
N ILE A 139 -7.70 -8.65 -1.46
CA ILE A 139 -8.53 -7.62 -0.82
C ILE A 139 -9.37 -8.21 0.31
N TRP A 140 -9.84 -9.45 0.17
CA TRP A 140 -10.68 -10.08 1.20
C TRP A 140 -9.87 -10.39 2.47
N CYS A 141 -8.66 -10.92 2.32
CA CYS A 141 -7.73 -11.09 3.45
C CYS A 141 -7.39 -9.74 4.10
N TYR A 142 -7.26 -8.68 3.30
CA TYR A 142 -6.94 -7.36 3.79
C TYR A 142 -8.10 -6.71 4.57
N LEU A 143 -9.30 -6.72 4.01
CA LEU A 143 -10.51 -6.22 4.68
C LEU A 143 -10.78 -6.97 5.98
N TYR A 144 -10.59 -8.29 6.01
CA TYR A 144 -10.72 -9.08 7.22
C TYR A 144 -9.76 -8.63 8.33
N LEU A 145 -8.52 -8.27 8.00
CA LEU A 145 -7.58 -7.73 8.98
C LEU A 145 -8.04 -6.38 9.53
N ILE A 146 -8.65 -5.54 8.68
CA ILE A 146 -9.22 -4.25 9.09
C ILE A 146 -10.39 -4.46 10.06
N ASP A 147 -11.27 -5.42 9.77
CA ASP A 147 -12.42 -5.73 10.61
C ASP A 147 -12.03 -6.26 11.99
N ILE A 148 -10.87 -6.90 12.13
CA ILE A 148 -10.37 -7.40 13.43
C ILE A 148 -9.71 -6.30 14.29
N MET A 149 -9.39 -5.13 13.72
CA MET A 149 -8.78 -4.07 14.52
C MET A 149 -9.71 -3.63 15.66
N PRO A 150 -9.20 -3.54 16.91
CA PRO A 150 -10.00 -3.11 18.04
C PRO A 150 -10.57 -1.71 17.76
N GLY A 151 -11.88 -1.53 17.95
CA GLY A 151 -12.64 -0.33 17.55
C GLY A 151 -13.52 -0.49 16.31
N SER A 152 -13.64 -1.68 15.71
CA SER A 152 -14.55 -1.93 14.57
C SER A 152 -15.98 -2.34 14.96
N LEU A 153 -16.22 -2.81 16.20
CA LEU A 153 -17.53 -3.33 16.62
C LEU A 153 -18.26 -2.49 17.68
N ASP A 154 -17.56 -1.64 18.45
CA ASP A 154 -18.21 -0.87 19.52
C ASP A 154 -18.72 0.53 19.08
N GLU A 155 -18.37 1.02 17.88
CA GLU A 155 -18.88 2.30 17.34
C GLU A 155 -19.99 2.14 16.28
N LEU A 156 -20.42 0.92 15.96
CA LEU A 156 -21.53 0.64 15.03
C LEU A 156 -22.84 0.25 15.73
N PHE A 157 -22.79 0.03 17.06
CA PHE A 157 -23.95 -0.28 17.90
C PHE A 157 -24.01 0.56 19.20
N GLY A 158 -23.37 1.73 19.22
CA GLY A 158 -23.42 2.70 20.32
C GLY A 158 -23.80 4.09 19.86
#